data_AF-K1PX35-F1
#
_entry.id   AF-K1PX35-F1
#
_cell.length_a   1.000
_cell.length_b   1.000
_cell.length_c   1.000
_cell.angle_alpha   90.00
_cell.angle_beta   90.00
_cell.angle_gamma   90.00
#
_symmetry.space_group_name_H-M   'P 1'
#
loop_
_entity.id
_entity.type
_entity.pdbx_description
1 polymer ?
#
loop_
_entity_poly.entity_id
_entity_poly.type
_entity_poly.pdbx_seq_one_letter_code
_entity_poly.pdbx_strand_id
1 'polypeptide(L)'
;MAVIPTKLFDGDDRFADAKKRILETQCLVIDEISMVSARTFDMIEFVCRHVRRCDQVFGGMQVIGCGDFKQLPPVPIFRYEDDGSYCFQSNKFHMTFPHHINLLEIKEIINDQPKSPQQWTQSFTKLNSFVLNDQHLMSVEKLFQQCVTNMENKLSTKLAYWLMDKEIEKRARDIVQKQKMEAEQLEITSTLSSVAKGKIRYLAGACIQRVNKRVKASVLRLVGKCGKKSRTLRKLNYKKQAMLKSFRVSEQDVDTSEDTMNEIQYKQGPSHGLTIVSEPVYNFFVMLNQVIQKSLSAKHFHLYYEDLHTKCRDAVDSDNTLIDTWISLFQNVNLGADSEIEDELFLTLIMELFRDVTEHFVRIAFVDALRHFKTTVPRKKKQALRTKVQALGDRDESAAKAKKTKVDEAAQEKVCICKICEAECEWEERKFSL
;
A
#
# COMPACT_ATOMS: atom_id res chain seq x y z
N MET A 1 27.27 46.84 6.89
CA MET A 1 25.99 46.51 7.57
C MET A 1 24.96 47.53 7.14
N ALA A 2 23.99 47.15 6.32
CA ALA A 2 22.84 47.99 6.03
C ALA A 2 22.07 48.21 7.34
N VAL A 3 21.92 49.46 7.76
CA VAL A 3 21.17 49.86 8.96
C VAL A 3 19.70 49.50 8.71
N ILE A 4 19.21 48.43 9.35
CA ILE A 4 17.78 48.14 9.37
C ILE A 4 17.11 49.32 10.08
N PRO A 5 16.20 50.07 9.42
CA PRO A 5 15.60 51.24 10.04
C PRO A 5 14.75 50.78 11.24
N THR A 6 15.22 51.08 12.45
CA THR A 6 14.49 50.79 13.72
C THR A 6 13.07 51.36 13.69
N LYS A 7 12.90 52.50 13.00
CA LYS A 7 11.61 53.16 12.76
C LYS A 7 10.55 52.32 12.04
N LEU A 8 10.93 51.22 11.36
CA LEU A 8 9.96 50.35 10.68
C LEU A 8 9.04 49.62 11.69
N PHE A 9 9.53 49.38 12.91
CA PHE A 9 8.83 48.56 13.90
C PHE A 9 8.20 49.36 15.05
N ASP A 10 8.43 50.66 15.16
CA ASP A 10 7.93 51.44 16.30
C ASP A 10 6.55 52.07 16.07
N GLY A 11 6.06 52.18 14.83
CA GLY A 11 4.81 52.91 14.54
C GLY A 11 3.92 52.39 13.40
N ASP A 12 4.23 51.25 12.80
CA ASP A 12 3.44 50.68 11.69
C ASP A 12 2.52 49.55 12.19
N ASP A 13 1.20 49.80 12.12
CA ASP A 13 0.14 48.88 12.52
C ASP A 13 0.13 47.59 11.69
N ARG A 14 0.70 47.61 10.47
CA ARG A 14 0.77 46.44 9.58
C ARG A 14 1.59 45.29 10.17
N PHE A 15 2.45 45.57 11.15
CA PHE A 15 3.29 44.57 11.82
C PHE A 15 2.85 44.26 13.25
N ALA A 16 1.69 44.76 13.70
CA ALA A 16 1.21 44.55 15.07
C ALA A 16 1.10 43.06 15.45
N ASP A 17 0.53 42.23 14.56
CA ASP A 17 0.39 40.79 14.79
C ASP A 17 1.73 40.08 14.86
N ALA A 18 2.68 40.44 14.00
CA ALA A 18 4.02 39.85 14.01
C ALA A 18 4.77 40.21 15.30
N LYS A 19 4.68 41.47 15.75
CA LYS A 19 5.28 41.91 17.03
C LYS A 19 4.68 41.14 18.20
N LYS A 20 3.35 41.00 18.24
CA LYS A 20 2.65 40.23 19.28
C LYS A 20 3.16 38.78 19.33
N ARG A 21 3.25 38.10 18.18
CA ARG A 21 3.80 36.73 18.11
C ARG A 21 5.24 36.66 18.64
N ILE A 22 6.10 37.61 18.25
CA ILE A 22 7.49 37.65 18.70
C ILE A 22 7.60 37.88 20.21
N LEU A 23 6.74 38.72 20.79
CA LEU A 23 6.69 38.97 22.24
C LEU A 23 6.23 37.75 23.03
N GLU A 24 5.22 37.04 22.52
CA GLU A 24 4.62 35.87 23.17
C GLU A 24 5.46 34.59 23.03
N THR A 25 6.28 34.49 21.98
CA THR A 25 7.02 33.25 21.70
C THR A 25 8.20 33.07 22.66
N GLN A 26 8.26 31.90 23.31
CA GLN A 26 9.37 31.49 24.19
C GLN A 26 10.41 30.61 23.48
N CYS A 27 9.97 29.77 22.54
CA CYS A 27 10.82 28.88 21.76
C CYS A 27 10.54 29.02 20.25
N LEU A 28 11.59 29.25 19.46
CA LEU A 28 11.56 29.31 18.00
C LEU A 28 12.18 28.05 17.42
N VAL A 29 11.41 27.29 16.65
CA VAL A 29 11.90 26.13 15.90
C VAL A 29 12.08 26.52 14.44
N ILE A 30 13.27 26.27 13.89
CA ILE A 30 13.62 26.52 12.49
C ILE A 30 13.92 25.16 11.86
N ASP A 31 12.97 24.65 11.08
CA ASP A 31 13.19 23.46 10.25
C ASP A 31 13.86 23.87 8.92
N GLU A 32 14.62 22.96 8.32
CA GLU A 32 15.44 23.19 7.12
C GLU A 32 16.35 24.43 7.19
N ILE A 33 17.07 24.57 8.32
CA ILE A 33 17.99 25.69 8.57
C ILE A 33 19.07 25.85 7.49
N SER A 34 19.35 24.82 6.67
CA SER A 34 20.31 24.88 5.57
C SER A 34 19.94 25.88 4.48
N MET A 35 18.64 26.15 4.30
CA MET A 35 18.14 27.09 3.30
C MET A 35 18.08 28.54 3.82
N VAL A 36 18.40 28.77 5.09
CA VAL A 36 18.43 30.12 5.69
C VAL A 36 19.79 30.76 5.42
N SER A 37 19.79 31.94 4.80
CA SER A 37 21.02 32.69 4.56
C SER A 37 21.53 33.38 5.83
N ALA A 38 22.84 33.68 5.89
CA ALA A 38 23.47 34.46 6.95
C ALA A 38 22.77 35.80 7.16
N ARG A 39 22.44 36.50 6.07
CA ARG A 39 21.75 37.79 6.14
C ARG A 39 20.34 37.65 6.71
N THR A 40 19.58 36.68 6.23
CA THR A 40 18.22 36.42 6.74
C THR A 40 18.25 36.06 8.21
N PHE A 41 19.19 35.21 8.63
CA PHE A 41 19.39 34.83 10.02
C PHE A 41 19.68 36.05 10.91
N ASP A 42 20.62 36.91 10.51
CA ASP A 42 20.96 38.14 11.23
C ASP A 42 19.80 39.13 11.31
N MET A 43 19.00 39.22 10.24
CA MET A 43 17.81 40.07 10.22
C MET A 43 16.76 39.59 11.21
N ILE A 44 16.46 38.28 11.24
CA ILE A 44 15.49 37.72 12.18
C ILE A 44 15.97 37.95 13.62
N GLU A 45 17.24 37.64 13.89
CA GLU A 45 17.86 37.83 15.21
C GLU A 45 17.77 39.29 15.68
N PHE A 46 18.08 40.24 14.81
CA PHE A 46 17.96 41.67 15.08
C PHE A 46 16.51 42.09 15.39
N VAL A 47 15.55 41.64 14.58
CA VAL A 47 14.13 41.96 14.77
C VAL A 47 13.63 41.40 16.10
N CYS A 48 13.96 40.15 16.44
CA CYS A 48 13.58 39.54 17.71
C CYS A 48 14.16 40.31 18.90
N ARG A 49 15.46 40.67 18.87
CA ARG A 49 16.11 41.47 19.90
C ARG A 49 15.43 42.82 20.10
N HIS A 50 15.14 43.50 18.99
CA HIS A 50 14.56 44.85 19.00
C HIS A 50 13.12 44.86 19.50
N VAL A 51 12.26 43.97 18.97
CA VAL A 51 10.85 43.86 19.37
C VAL A 51 10.72 43.47 20.85
N ARG A 52 11.56 42.55 21.32
CA ARG A 52 11.54 42.09 22.72
C ARG A 52 12.26 43.01 23.69
N ARG A 53 12.95 44.05 23.18
CA ARG A 53 13.76 45.00 23.97
C ARG A 53 14.72 44.30 24.93
N CYS A 54 15.35 43.23 24.45
CA CYS A 54 16.24 42.38 25.24
C CYS A 54 17.52 42.16 24.45
N ASP A 55 18.69 42.54 24.98
CA ASP A 55 19.97 42.49 24.25
C ASP A 55 20.53 41.07 24.07
N GLN A 56 19.89 40.06 24.68
CA GLN A 56 20.24 38.66 24.44
C GLN A 56 19.98 38.28 22.99
N VAL A 57 20.72 37.28 22.50
CA VAL A 57 20.57 36.74 21.15
C VAL A 57 19.12 36.29 20.92
N PHE A 58 18.53 36.66 19.78
CA PHE A 58 17.10 36.48 19.49
C PHE A 58 16.14 37.05 20.56
N GLY A 59 16.57 38.02 21.36
CA GLY A 59 15.77 38.58 22.45
C GLY A 59 15.49 37.59 23.60
N GLY A 60 16.40 36.63 23.81
CA GLY A 60 16.32 35.64 24.89
C GLY A 60 15.39 34.46 24.60
N MET A 61 14.96 34.28 23.34
CA MET A 61 14.18 33.12 22.94
C MET A 61 15.06 31.87 22.87
N GLN A 62 14.53 30.71 23.27
CA GLN A 62 15.16 29.43 22.97
C GLN A 62 15.05 29.19 21.46
N VAL A 63 16.16 28.91 20.78
CA VAL A 63 16.15 28.65 19.33
C VAL A 63 16.61 27.22 19.07
N ILE A 64 15.80 26.46 18.35
CA ILE A 64 16.09 25.09 17.93
C ILE A 64 16.17 25.09 16.40
N GLY A 65 17.37 24.87 15.87
CA GLY A 65 17.61 24.71 14.44
C GLY A 65 17.75 23.24 14.06
N CYS A 66 17.01 22.79 13.05
CA CYS A 66 17.12 21.46 12.47
C CYS A 66 17.36 21.58 10.96
N GLY A 67 18.20 20.72 10.39
CA GLY A 67 18.45 20.67 8.96
C GLY A 67 19.76 19.98 8.61
N ASP A 68 20.08 19.93 7.32
CA ASP A 68 21.31 19.35 6.79
C ASP A 68 21.97 20.30 5.79
N PHE A 69 23.08 20.90 6.19
CA PHE A 69 23.84 21.82 5.33
C PHE A 69 24.46 21.18 4.09
N LYS A 70 24.40 19.84 3.94
CA LYS A 70 24.81 19.14 2.71
C LYS A 70 23.66 18.94 1.71
N GLN A 71 22.42 19.30 2.06
CA GLN A 71 21.27 19.21 1.14
C GLN A 71 21.18 20.48 0.28
N LEU A 72 20.13 21.29 0.43
CA LEU A 72 19.93 22.48 -0.38
C LEU A 72 20.55 23.72 0.30
N PRO A 73 21.32 24.53 -0.46
CA PRO A 73 21.86 25.81 0.02
C PRO A 73 20.78 26.90 0.09
N PRO A 74 21.05 28.03 0.77
CA PRO A 74 20.23 29.22 0.67
C PRO A 74 20.15 29.75 -0.77
N VAL A 75 19.01 30.35 -1.13
CA VAL A 75 18.83 30.98 -2.44
C VAL A 75 19.29 32.45 -2.34
N PRO A 76 20.27 32.90 -3.15
CA PRO A 76 20.76 34.28 -3.10
C PRO A 76 19.68 35.27 -3.56
N ILE A 77 19.57 36.40 -2.87
CA ILE A 77 18.64 37.49 -3.20
C ILE A 77 19.43 38.79 -3.38
N PHE A 78 20.04 38.95 -4.56
CA PHE A 78 20.93 40.07 -4.88
C PHE A 78 20.29 41.45 -4.69
N ARG A 79 18.98 41.59 -4.90
CA ARG A 79 18.24 42.85 -4.68
C ARG A 79 18.31 43.34 -3.23
N TYR A 80 18.51 42.44 -2.28
CA TYR A 80 18.65 42.76 -0.87
C TYR A 80 20.08 42.56 -0.37
N GLU A 81 21.08 42.51 -1.27
CA GLU A 81 22.48 42.25 -0.90
C GLU A 81 22.64 40.97 -0.06
N ASP A 82 21.87 39.94 -0.41
CA ASP A 82 22.01 38.59 0.13
C ASP A 82 22.72 37.73 -0.91
N ASP A 83 23.96 37.34 -0.60
CA ASP A 83 24.81 36.52 -1.45
C ASP A 83 24.53 35.01 -1.33
N GLY A 84 23.57 34.62 -0.48
CA GLY A 84 23.25 33.22 -0.23
C GLY A 84 24.26 32.50 0.67
N SER A 85 25.12 33.24 1.39
CA SER A 85 25.97 32.67 2.44
C SER A 85 25.13 31.87 3.44
N TYR A 86 25.62 30.71 3.88
CA TYR A 86 24.92 29.87 4.85
C TYR A 86 24.77 30.57 6.20
N CYS A 87 23.67 30.31 6.92
CA CYS A 87 23.46 30.89 8.24
C CYS A 87 24.59 30.62 9.24
N PHE A 88 25.30 29.48 9.15
CA PHE A 88 26.44 29.18 10.03
C PHE A 88 27.65 30.08 9.81
N GLN A 89 27.69 30.84 8.72
CA GLN A 89 28.73 31.83 8.46
C GLN A 89 28.46 33.16 9.20
N SER A 90 27.27 33.34 9.77
CA SER A 90 26.99 34.49 10.64
C SER A 90 27.70 34.35 11.99
N ASN A 91 28.26 35.46 12.48
CA ASN A 91 28.81 35.56 13.84
C ASN A 91 27.77 35.30 14.93
N LYS A 92 26.48 35.50 14.65
CA LYS A 92 25.38 35.26 15.60
C LYS A 92 24.99 33.79 15.69
N PHE A 93 25.33 32.98 14.68
CA PHE A 93 24.94 31.57 14.64
C PHE A 93 25.53 30.78 15.80
N HIS A 94 26.84 30.89 16.04
CA HIS A 94 27.51 30.20 17.14
C HIS A 94 27.03 30.66 18.53
N MET A 95 26.64 31.93 18.65
CA MET A 95 26.05 32.44 19.89
C MET A 95 24.62 31.92 20.11
N THR A 96 23.88 31.67 19.02
CA THR A 96 22.51 31.15 19.08
C THR A 96 22.49 29.65 19.36
N PHE A 97 23.43 28.90 18.77
CA PHE A 97 23.50 27.44 18.86
C PHE A 97 24.81 26.99 19.53
N PRO A 98 24.96 27.15 20.85
CA PRO A 98 26.13 26.62 21.57
C PRO A 98 26.12 25.08 21.69
N HIS A 99 24.99 24.45 21.40
CA HIS A 99 24.81 23.00 21.46
C HIS A 99 24.43 22.45 20.09
N HIS A 100 25.17 21.43 19.63
CA HIS A 100 24.95 20.77 18.36
C HIS A 100 24.78 19.26 18.57
N ILE A 101 23.70 18.69 18.02
CA ILE A 101 23.46 17.25 18.03
C ILE A 101 23.58 16.76 16.58
N ASN A 102 24.63 16.01 16.27
CA ASN A 102 24.86 15.47 14.94
C ASN A 102 24.09 14.16 14.77
N LEU A 103 23.09 14.16 13.89
CA LEU A 103 22.29 12.97 13.56
C LEU A 103 22.92 12.11 12.45
N LEU A 104 24.23 12.22 12.21
CA LEU A 104 24.94 11.53 11.11
C LEU A 104 24.86 9.99 11.24
N GLU A 105 24.96 9.44 12.45
CA GLU A 105 24.84 8.00 12.69
C GLU A 105 23.44 7.46 12.38
N ILE A 106 22.40 8.27 12.57
CA ILE A 106 21.02 7.88 12.23
C ILE A 106 20.87 7.69 10.72
N LYS A 107 21.52 8.52 9.89
CA LYS A 107 21.46 8.37 8.42
C LYS A 107 22.15 7.11 7.93
N GLU A 108 23.29 6.74 8.50
CA GLU A 108 23.97 5.48 8.14
C GLU A 108 23.11 4.27 8.52
N ILE A 109 22.52 4.28 9.72
CA ILE A 109 21.62 3.21 10.19
C ILE A 109 20.34 3.11 9.34
N ILE A 110 19.80 4.24 8.87
CA ILE A 110 18.57 4.31 8.05
C ILE A 110 18.84 4.00 6.57
N ASN A 111 20.03 4.29 6.04
CA ASN A 111 20.40 4.06 4.65
C ASN A 111 20.77 2.60 4.34
N ASP A 112 21.02 1.77 5.35
CA ASP A 112 21.37 0.35 5.19
C ASP A 112 20.29 -0.52 4.50
N GLN A 113 19.12 0.05 4.15
CA GLN A 113 18.04 -0.61 3.38
C GLN A 113 17.80 -2.07 3.84
N PRO A 114 17.46 -2.31 5.12
CA PRO A 114 17.36 -3.65 5.67
C PRO A 114 16.31 -4.49 4.92
N LYS A 115 16.78 -5.55 4.25
CA LYS A 115 15.96 -6.45 3.42
C LYS A 115 15.43 -7.65 4.21
N SER A 116 16.01 -7.94 5.38
CA SER A 116 15.61 -9.07 6.25
C SER A 116 15.18 -8.61 7.65
N PRO A 117 14.33 -9.39 8.36
CA PRO A 117 13.93 -9.08 9.74
C PRO A 117 15.10 -8.99 10.71
N GLN A 118 16.16 -9.78 10.51
CA GLN A 118 17.36 -9.77 11.34
C GLN A 118 18.15 -8.46 11.16
N GLN A 119 18.23 -7.94 9.93
CA GLN A 119 18.83 -6.64 9.65
C GLN A 119 18.01 -5.51 10.27
N TRP A 120 16.67 -5.61 10.25
CA TRP A 120 15.81 -4.66 10.96
C TRP A 120 16.05 -4.65 12.47
N THR A 121 16.15 -5.83 13.10
CA THR A 121 16.47 -5.92 14.53
C THR A 121 17.84 -5.32 14.82
N GLN A 122 18.85 -5.55 13.97
CA GLN A 122 20.18 -4.98 14.14
C GLN A 122 20.19 -3.46 13.99
N SER A 123 19.53 -2.90 12.97
CA SER A 123 19.40 -1.44 12.80
C SER A 123 18.64 -0.81 13.97
N PHE A 124 17.59 -1.46 14.47
CA PHE A 124 16.84 -0.99 15.64
C PHE A 124 17.69 -1.03 16.92
N THR A 125 18.47 -2.08 17.14
CA THR A 125 19.42 -2.15 18.27
C THR A 125 20.47 -1.06 18.18
N LYS A 126 21.03 -0.80 16.98
CA LYS A 126 21.99 0.30 16.75
C LYS A 126 21.37 1.67 17.03
N LEU A 127 20.13 1.89 16.59
CA LEU A 127 19.39 3.13 16.87
C LEU A 127 19.14 3.30 18.36
N ASN A 128 18.69 2.24 19.05
CA ASN A 128 18.49 2.27 20.49
C ASN A 128 19.80 2.52 21.25
N SER A 129 20.92 1.92 20.84
CA SER A 129 22.21 2.20 21.46
C SER A 129 22.67 3.64 21.24
N PHE A 130 22.32 4.26 20.11
CA PHE A 130 22.60 5.67 19.86
C PHE A 130 21.74 6.59 20.74
N VAL A 131 20.43 6.37 20.78
CA VAL A 131 19.49 7.17 21.56
C VAL A 131 19.77 7.06 23.07
N LEU A 132 20.21 5.89 23.52
CA LEU A 132 20.55 5.62 24.92
C LEU A 132 22.03 5.89 25.24
N ASN A 133 22.82 6.39 24.29
CA ASN A 133 24.22 6.73 24.54
C ASN A 133 24.29 7.90 25.53
N ASP A 134 25.12 7.79 26.56
CA ASP A 134 25.32 8.83 27.59
C ASP A 134 25.65 10.19 26.97
N GLN A 135 26.37 10.22 25.85
CA GLN A 135 26.69 11.47 25.17
C GLN A 135 25.46 12.12 24.49
N HIS A 136 24.52 11.31 23.98
CA HIS A 136 23.26 11.79 23.43
C HIS A 136 22.34 12.28 24.56
N LEU A 137 22.20 11.49 25.62
CA LEU A 137 21.44 11.86 26.82
C LEU A 137 21.96 13.15 27.45
N MET A 138 23.28 13.28 27.64
CA MET A 138 23.91 14.52 28.12
C MET A 138 23.66 15.71 27.19
N SER A 139 23.59 15.49 25.88
CA SER A 139 23.31 16.55 24.91
C SER A 139 21.85 16.99 24.96
N VAL A 140 20.92 16.05 25.15
CA VAL A 140 19.49 16.32 25.38
C VAL A 140 19.28 17.01 26.73
N GLU A 141 19.93 16.55 27.80
CA GLU A 141 19.90 17.18 29.13
C GLU A 141 20.45 18.62 29.10
N LYS A 142 21.51 18.87 28.33
CA LYS A 142 22.03 20.24 28.09
C LYS A 142 21.05 21.10 27.30
N LEU A 143 20.28 20.52 26.38
CA LEU A 143 19.28 21.24 25.57
C LEU A 143 18.10 21.76 26.42
N PHE A 144 17.81 21.10 27.55
CA PHE A 144 16.64 21.38 28.40
C PHE A 144 16.96 21.96 29.79
N GLN A 145 18.23 22.25 30.11
CA GLN A 145 18.69 22.63 31.47
C GLN A 145 18.30 21.60 32.57
N GLN A 146 18.97 21.70 33.73
CA GLN A 146 19.19 20.63 34.74
C GLN A 146 17.97 19.92 35.35
N CYS A 147 16.74 20.24 34.96
CA CYS A 147 15.57 19.43 35.29
C CYS A 147 14.65 19.37 34.06
N VAL A 148 14.76 18.28 33.29
CA VAL A 148 13.75 17.95 32.29
C VAL A 148 12.44 17.74 33.03
N THR A 149 11.55 18.72 32.95
CA THR A 149 10.22 18.59 33.52
C THR A 149 9.51 17.43 32.80
N ASN A 150 8.57 16.79 33.49
CA ASN A 150 7.76 15.73 32.90
C ASN A 150 7.05 16.18 31.61
N MET A 151 6.84 17.49 31.46
CA MET A 151 6.25 18.12 30.28
C MET A 151 7.21 18.23 29.10
N GLU A 152 8.49 18.56 29.34
CA GLU A 152 9.54 18.60 28.31
C GLU A 152 9.89 17.19 27.81
N ASN A 153 9.90 16.20 28.69
CA ASN A 153 10.06 14.79 28.28
C ASN A 153 8.87 14.29 27.44
N LYS A 154 7.66 14.73 27.79
CA LYS A 154 6.46 14.43 27.00
C LYS A 154 6.47 15.16 25.66
N LEU A 155 7.03 16.37 25.62
CA LEU A 155 7.21 17.15 24.40
C LEU A 155 8.27 16.51 23.48
N SER A 156 9.44 16.14 24.00
CA SER A 156 10.50 15.47 23.23
C SER A 156 10.01 14.14 22.65
N THR A 157 9.30 13.35 23.46
CA THR A 157 8.66 12.09 23.03
C THR A 157 7.62 12.34 21.93
N LYS A 158 6.76 13.36 22.09
CA LYS A 158 5.78 13.74 21.06
C LYS A 158 6.45 14.23 19.77
N LEU A 159 7.54 15.00 19.88
CA LEU A 159 8.32 15.49 18.74
C LEU A 159 8.96 14.32 17.99
N ALA A 160 9.53 13.36 18.71
CA ALA A 160 10.09 12.15 18.13
C ALA A 160 9.01 11.32 17.40
N TYR A 161 7.85 11.11 18.03
CA TYR A 161 6.72 10.43 17.37
C TYR A 161 6.21 11.19 16.16
N TRP A 162 6.12 12.51 16.23
CA TRP A 162 5.68 13.35 15.11
C TRP A 162 6.67 13.33 13.95
N LEU A 163 7.97 13.44 14.22
CA LEU A 163 9.04 13.29 13.22
C LEU A 163 9.02 11.90 12.59
N MET A 164 8.84 10.86 13.40
CA MET A 164 8.72 9.48 12.93
C MET A 164 7.51 9.31 12.02
N ASP A 165 6.35 9.86 12.41
CA ASP A 165 5.13 9.83 11.61
C ASP A 165 5.33 10.57 10.27
N LYS A 166 5.97 11.74 10.28
CA LYS A 166 6.27 12.51 9.06
C LYS A 166 7.23 11.80 8.12
N GLU A 167 8.27 11.15 8.65
CA GLU A 167 9.21 10.36 7.84
C GLU A 167 8.56 9.09 7.28
N ILE A 168 7.72 8.41 8.08
CA ILE A 168 6.92 7.27 7.61
C ILE A 168 5.97 7.72 6.49
N GLU A 169 5.28 8.84 6.66
CA GLU A 169 4.36 9.42 5.67
C GLU A 169 5.10 9.76 4.37
N LYS A 170 6.29 10.36 4.46
CA LYS A 170 7.15 10.65 3.30
C LYS A 170 7.56 9.37 2.57
N ARG A 171 8.08 8.36 3.29
CA ARG A 171 8.47 7.08 2.66
C ARG A 171 7.29 6.30 2.10
N ALA A 172 6.12 6.37 2.74
CA ALA A 172 4.90 5.78 2.21
C ALA A 172 4.52 6.44 0.87
N ARG A 173 4.61 7.77 0.78
CA ARG A 173 4.41 8.50 -0.49
C ARG A 173 5.40 8.06 -1.56
N ASP A 174 6.70 7.95 -1.24
CA ASP A 174 7.73 7.53 -2.20
C ASP A 174 7.49 6.09 -2.70
N ILE A 175 7.11 5.16 -1.82
CA ILE A 175 6.76 3.79 -2.19
C ILE A 175 5.54 3.77 -3.11
N VAL A 176 4.48 4.50 -2.77
CA VAL A 176 3.27 4.59 -3.60
C VAL A 176 3.60 5.18 -4.96
N GLN A 177 4.43 6.23 -5.02
CA GLN A 177 4.83 6.86 -6.27
C GLN A 177 5.68 5.94 -7.14
N LYS A 178 6.62 5.20 -6.54
CA LYS A 178 7.41 4.17 -7.23
C LYS A 178 6.52 3.05 -7.77
N GLN A 179 5.58 2.53 -6.96
CA GLN A 179 4.61 1.54 -7.41
C GLN A 179 3.73 2.07 -8.54
N LYS A 180 3.37 3.36 -8.52
CA LYS A 180 2.59 4.02 -9.56
C LYS A 180 3.37 4.10 -10.89
N MET A 181 4.67 4.41 -10.83
CA MET A 181 5.56 4.41 -11.99
C MET A 181 5.81 3.01 -12.55
N GLU A 182 6.10 2.03 -11.68
CA GLU A 182 6.25 0.62 -12.08
C GLU A 182 4.96 0.07 -12.72
N ALA A 183 3.80 0.46 -12.20
CA ALA A 183 2.49 0.14 -12.76
C ALA A 183 2.23 0.77 -14.14
N GLU A 184 2.80 1.94 -14.41
CA GLU A 184 2.69 2.63 -15.71
C GLU A 184 3.63 2.06 -16.77
N GLN A 185 4.73 1.42 -16.36
CA GLN A 185 5.70 0.76 -17.26
C GLN A 185 5.30 -0.66 -17.70
N LEU A 186 4.30 -1.27 -17.05
CA LEU A 186 3.78 -2.58 -17.43
C LEU A 186 2.89 -2.44 -18.67
N GLU A 187 3.49 -2.52 -19.86
CA GLU A 187 2.74 -2.71 -21.10
C GLU A 187 2.15 -4.13 -21.15
N ILE A 188 0.83 -4.23 -21.04
CA ILE A 188 0.10 -5.48 -21.28
C ILE A 188 0.18 -5.77 -22.78
N THR A 189 1.09 -6.67 -23.17
CA THR A 189 1.25 -7.08 -24.56
C THR A 189 -0.08 -7.66 -25.09
N SER A 190 -0.58 -7.10 -26.20
CA SER A 190 -1.94 -7.34 -26.71
C SER A 190 -2.12 -8.67 -27.45
N THR A 191 -1.05 -9.45 -27.65
CA THR A 191 -1.08 -10.73 -28.35
C THR A 191 -1.27 -11.89 -27.37
N LEU A 192 -2.49 -12.44 -27.35
CA LEU A 192 -2.78 -13.66 -26.56
C LEU A 192 -2.00 -14.85 -27.12
N SER A 193 -1.28 -15.57 -26.25
CA SER A 193 -0.66 -16.85 -26.59
C SER A 193 -1.70 -17.92 -26.97
N SER A 194 -1.29 -18.95 -27.71
CA SER A 194 -2.15 -20.08 -28.07
C SER A 194 -2.79 -20.74 -26.83
N VAL A 195 -2.03 -20.87 -25.75
CA VAL A 195 -2.50 -21.37 -24.45
C VAL A 195 -3.55 -20.44 -23.82
N ALA A 196 -3.37 -19.13 -23.90
CA ALA A 196 -4.34 -18.17 -23.37
C ALA A 196 -5.66 -18.21 -24.16
N LYS A 197 -5.57 -18.34 -25.49
CA LYS A 197 -6.72 -18.53 -26.38
C LYS A 197 -7.49 -19.82 -26.07
N GLY A 198 -6.79 -20.94 -25.87
CA GLY A 198 -7.41 -22.22 -25.46
C GLY A 198 -8.14 -22.13 -24.12
N LYS A 199 -7.56 -21.42 -23.14
CA LYS A 199 -8.22 -21.16 -21.84
C LYS A 199 -9.51 -20.35 -21.97
N ILE A 200 -9.54 -19.33 -22.83
CA ILE A 200 -10.76 -18.54 -23.09
C ILE A 200 -11.85 -19.43 -23.67
N ARG A 201 -11.50 -20.30 -24.63
CA ARG A 201 -12.46 -21.25 -25.23
C ARG A 201 -13.02 -22.23 -24.19
N TYR A 202 -12.18 -22.72 -23.28
CA TYR A 202 -12.63 -23.52 -22.14
C TYR A 202 -13.60 -22.75 -21.23
N LEU A 203 -13.26 -21.52 -20.86
CA LEU A 203 -14.09 -20.67 -20.00
C LEU A 203 -15.44 -20.36 -20.63
N ALA A 204 -15.47 -20.10 -21.95
CA ALA A 204 -16.69 -19.91 -22.72
C ALA A 204 -17.62 -21.12 -22.57
N GLY A 205 -17.12 -22.33 -22.83
CA GLY A 205 -17.87 -23.57 -22.68
C GLY A 205 -18.40 -23.80 -21.26
N ALA A 206 -17.57 -23.52 -20.25
CA ALA A 206 -17.95 -23.65 -18.85
C ALA A 206 -19.05 -22.65 -18.45
N CYS A 207 -18.99 -21.41 -18.93
CA CYS A 207 -20.00 -20.38 -18.67
C CYS A 207 -21.34 -20.77 -19.27
N ILE A 208 -21.38 -21.11 -20.56
CA ILE A 208 -22.61 -21.51 -21.26
C ILE A 208 -23.24 -22.73 -20.58
N GLN A 209 -22.44 -23.75 -20.24
CA GLN A 209 -22.94 -24.93 -19.57
C GLN A 209 -23.56 -24.62 -18.21
N ARG A 210 -22.93 -23.74 -17.42
CA ARG A 210 -23.39 -23.40 -16.08
C ARG A 210 -24.70 -22.62 -16.11
N VAL A 211 -24.83 -21.66 -17.02
CA VAL A 211 -26.09 -20.94 -17.27
C VAL A 211 -27.17 -21.92 -17.73
N ASN A 212 -26.87 -22.78 -18.70
CA ASN A 212 -27.81 -23.78 -19.21
C ASN A 212 -28.30 -24.75 -18.11
N LYS A 213 -27.39 -25.26 -17.25
CA LYS A 213 -27.74 -26.11 -16.11
C LYS A 213 -28.68 -25.40 -15.13
N ARG A 214 -28.43 -24.13 -14.83
CA ARG A 214 -29.29 -23.31 -13.95
C ARG A 214 -30.68 -23.10 -14.56
N VAL A 215 -30.74 -22.74 -15.84
CA VAL A 215 -32.01 -22.57 -16.58
C VAL A 215 -32.79 -23.89 -16.61
N LYS A 216 -32.13 -25.02 -16.94
CA LYS A 216 -32.73 -26.36 -16.93
C LYS A 216 -33.27 -26.75 -15.55
N ALA A 217 -32.52 -26.50 -14.47
CA ALA A 217 -32.97 -26.73 -13.11
C ALA A 217 -34.18 -25.84 -12.75
N SER A 218 -34.21 -24.60 -13.23
CA SER A 218 -35.37 -23.71 -13.08
C SER A 218 -36.61 -24.26 -13.78
N VAL A 219 -36.48 -24.74 -15.03
CA VAL A 219 -37.57 -25.40 -15.77
C VAL A 219 -38.08 -26.60 -14.98
N LEU A 220 -37.20 -27.51 -14.55
CA LEU A 220 -37.57 -28.72 -13.80
C LEU A 220 -38.31 -28.40 -12.49
N ARG A 221 -37.89 -27.39 -11.73
CA ARG A 221 -38.58 -26.94 -10.50
C ARG A 221 -39.97 -26.36 -10.75
N LEU A 222 -40.27 -25.93 -11.98
CA LEU A 222 -41.55 -25.35 -12.38
C LEU A 222 -42.45 -26.36 -13.12
N VAL A 223 -41.97 -27.57 -13.38
CA VAL A 223 -42.80 -28.67 -13.88
C VAL A 223 -43.84 -29.01 -12.80
N GLY A 224 -45.10 -29.21 -13.20
CA GLY A 224 -46.22 -29.49 -12.28
C GLY A 224 -46.82 -28.27 -11.56
N LYS A 225 -46.20 -27.08 -11.61
CA LYS A 225 -46.80 -25.86 -11.03
C LYS A 225 -47.81 -25.22 -12.01
N CYS A 226 -49.05 -25.07 -11.56
CA CYS A 226 -50.18 -24.59 -12.40
C CYS A 226 -50.45 -23.08 -12.31
N GLY A 227 -49.79 -22.34 -11.41
CA GLY A 227 -49.98 -20.89 -11.29
C GLY A 227 -49.59 -20.12 -12.56
N LYS A 228 -50.36 -19.08 -12.92
CA LYS A 228 -50.14 -18.25 -14.12
C LYS A 228 -48.69 -17.75 -14.23
N LYS A 229 -48.14 -17.19 -13.14
CA LYS A 229 -46.74 -16.74 -13.04
C LYS A 229 -45.73 -17.87 -13.29
N SER A 230 -45.95 -19.04 -12.69
CA SER A 230 -45.06 -20.20 -12.85
C SER A 230 -45.09 -20.76 -14.27
N ARG A 231 -46.26 -20.76 -14.93
CA ARG A 231 -46.40 -21.19 -16.33
C ARG A 231 -45.67 -20.25 -17.28
N THR A 232 -45.81 -18.93 -17.08
CA THR A 232 -45.09 -17.92 -17.88
C THR A 232 -43.58 -18.05 -17.69
N LEU A 233 -43.09 -18.09 -16.44
CA LEU A 233 -41.66 -18.23 -16.15
C LEU A 233 -41.07 -19.53 -16.72
N ARG A 234 -41.84 -20.63 -16.73
CA ARG A 234 -41.43 -21.89 -17.36
C ARG A 234 -41.29 -21.75 -18.88
N LYS A 235 -42.25 -21.10 -19.55
CA LYS A 235 -42.18 -20.82 -21.00
C LYS A 235 -40.94 -19.97 -21.35
N LEU A 236 -40.69 -18.91 -20.58
CA LEU A 236 -39.52 -18.04 -20.78
C LEU A 236 -38.21 -18.80 -20.60
N ASN A 237 -38.08 -19.59 -19.53
CA ASN A 237 -36.89 -20.42 -19.30
C ASN A 237 -36.70 -21.49 -20.39
N TYR A 238 -37.78 -22.00 -21.00
CA TYR A 238 -37.69 -22.90 -22.15
C TYR A 238 -37.15 -22.18 -23.40
N LYS A 239 -37.62 -20.96 -23.69
CA LYS A 239 -37.08 -20.11 -24.76
C LYS A 239 -35.57 -19.85 -24.54
N LYS A 240 -35.15 -19.46 -23.32
CA LYS A 240 -33.73 -19.32 -22.96
C LYS A 240 -32.90 -20.59 -23.17
N GLN A 241 -33.46 -21.73 -22.81
CA GLN A 241 -32.79 -23.02 -23.00
C GLN A 241 -32.62 -23.35 -24.49
N ALA A 242 -33.61 -23.02 -25.33
CA ALA A 242 -33.52 -23.19 -26.78
C ALA A 242 -32.45 -22.27 -27.38
N MET A 243 -32.42 -21.00 -26.97
CA MET A 243 -31.39 -20.02 -27.35
C MET A 243 -29.98 -20.52 -27.00
N LEU A 244 -29.74 -21.01 -25.78
CA LEU A 244 -28.42 -21.51 -25.37
C LEU A 244 -27.97 -22.78 -26.10
N LYS A 245 -28.89 -23.54 -26.71
CA LYS A 245 -28.54 -24.71 -27.52
C LYS A 245 -27.90 -24.31 -28.86
N SER A 246 -28.24 -23.16 -29.44
CA SER A 246 -27.65 -22.72 -30.71
C SER A 246 -26.16 -22.39 -30.59
N PHE A 247 -25.67 -22.14 -29.37
CA PHE A 247 -24.28 -21.85 -29.09
C PHE A 247 -23.38 -23.09 -29.08
N ARG A 248 -23.96 -24.29 -29.12
CA ARG A 248 -23.22 -25.56 -29.02
C ARG A 248 -22.94 -26.13 -30.42
N VAL A 249 -21.72 -26.60 -30.62
CA VAL A 249 -21.32 -27.42 -31.78
C VAL A 249 -21.36 -28.91 -31.40
N SER A 250 -21.74 -29.78 -32.34
CA SER A 250 -21.66 -31.23 -32.16
C SER A 250 -20.19 -31.66 -32.11
N GLU A 251 -19.86 -32.67 -31.32
CA GLU A 251 -18.47 -33.17 -31.21
C GLU A 251 -17.92 -33.68 -32.55
N GLN A 252 -18.81 -34.06 -33.48
CA GLN A 252 -18.45 -34.55 -34.82
C GLN A 252 -18.07 -33.46 -35.82
N ASP A 253 -18.52 -32.21 -35.59
CA ASP A 253 -18.31 -31.07 -36.48
C ASP A 253 -17.12 -30.20 -36.04
N VAL A 254 -16.33 -30.69 -35.09
CA VAL A 254 -15.22 -29.97 -34.49
C VAL A 254 -13.97 -30.15 -35.33
N ASP A 255 -13.42 -29.03 -35.81
CA ASP A 255 -12.10 -29.01 -36.42
C ASP A 255 -11.02 -29.23 -35.35
N THR A 256 -10.37 -30.39 -35.39
CA THR A 256 -9.29 -30.77 -34.47
C THR A 256 -7.93 -30.21 -34.87
N SER A 257 -7.82 -29.48 -35.99
CA SER A 257 -6.55 -28.94 -36.47
C SER A 257 -6.11 -27.66 -35.72
N GLU A 258 -7.01 -27.00 -35.00
CA GLU A 258 -6.69 -25.78 -34.26
C GLU A 258 -5.95 -26.05 -32.93
N ASP A 259 -4.83 -25.35 -32.70
CA ASP A 259 -4.05 -25.42 -31.44
C ASP A 259 -4.89 -25.14 -30.19
N THR A 260 -5.92 -24.31 -30.30
CA THR A 260 -6.85 -23.99 -29.22
C THR A 260 -7.78 -25.14 -28.85
N MET A 261 -8.03 -26.07 -29.77
CA MET A 261 -8.81 -27.29 -29.55
C MET A 261 -7.97 -28.39 -28.88
N ASN A 262 -6.66 -28.45 -29.17
CA ASN A 262 -5.72 -29.37 -28.54
C ASN A 262 -5.65 -29.15 -27.00
N GLU A 263 -5.71 -27.91 -26.54
CA GLU A 263 -5.68 -27.56 -25.10
C GLU A 263 -6.92 -28.07 -24.32
N ILE A 264 -8.06 -28.23 -24.99
CA ILE A 264 -9.31 -28.66 -24.36
C ILE A 264 -9.67 -30.12 -24.66
N GLN A 265 -8.93 -30.80 -25.54
CA GLN A 265 -9.18 -32.16 -26.01
C GLN A 265 -9.32 -33.17 -24.87
N TYR A 266 -8.47 -33.10 -23.83
CA TYR A 266 -8.53 -34.00 -22.66
C TYR A 266 -9.78 -33.80 -21.79
N LYS A 267 -10.48 -32.67 -21.92
CA LYS A 267 -11.70 -32.35 -21.14
C LYS A 267 -12.99 -32.46 -21.97
N GLN A 268 -12.88 -32.89 -23.22
CA GLN A 268 -14.02 -33.18 -24.08
C GLN A 268 -14.51 -34.62 -23.83
N GLY A 269 -15.83 -34.79 -23.71
CA GLY A 269 -16.45 -36.11 -23.61
C GLY A 269 -17.80 -36.11 -22.88
N PRO A 270 -18.63 -37.14 -23.11
CA PRO A 270 -19.97 -37.29 -22.52
C PRO A 270 -19.97 -37.26 -20.97
N SER A 271 -18.86 -37.68 -20.37
CA SER A 271 -18.62 -37.80 -18.93
C SER A 271 -18.09 -36.52 -18.26
N HIS A 272 -17.53 -35.57 -19.01
CA HIS A 272 -16.82 -34.40 -18.45
C HIS A 272 -17.59 -33.07 -18.60
N GLY A 273 -18.69 -33.06 -19.34
CA GLY A 273 -19.77 -32.07 -19.21
C GLY A 273 -19.45 -30.64 -19.66
N LEU A 274 -18.37 -30.42 -20.43
CA LEU A 274 -18.03 -29.13 -21.03
C LEU A 274 -18.74 -28.94 -22.37
N THR A 275 -19.36 -27.77 -22.59
CA THR A 275 -20.01 -27.45 -23.87
C THR A 275 -18.97 -26.91 -24.85
N ILE A 276 -18.87 -27.50 -26.04
CA ILE A 276 -18.07 -26.94 -27.14
C ILE A 276 -18.86 -25.79 -27.77
N VAL A 277 -18.29 -24.59 -27.72
CA VAL A 277 -18.93 -23.37 -28.24
C VAL A 277 -18.60 -23.18 -29.72
N SER A 278 -19.52 -22.58 -30.46
CA SER A 278 -19.28 -22.19 -31.86
C SER A 278 -18.26 -21.06 -31.96
N GLU A 279 -17.63 -20.94 -33.14
CA GLU A 279 -16.60 -19.93 -33.37
C GLU A 279 -17.09 -18.49 -33.17
N PRO A 280 -18.31 -18.09 -33.60
CA PRO A 280 -18.86 -16.77 -33.27
C PRO A 280 -18.98 -16.53 -31.77
N VAL A 281 -19.39 -17.55 -31.00
CA VAL A 281 -19.51 -17.45 -29.53
C VAL A 281 -18.12 -17.34 -28.91
N TYR A 282 -17.15 -18.12 -29.38
CA TYR A 282 -15.76 -18.00 -28.92
C TYR A 282 -15.19 -16.60 -29.16
N ASN A 283 -15.39 -16.03 -30.35
CA ASN A 283 -14.94 -14.67 -30.67
C ASN A 283 -15.59 -13.62 -29.78
N PHE A 284 -16.87 -13.77 -29.43
CA PHE A 284 -17.52 -12.94 -28.40
C PHE A 284 -16.78 -13.00 -27.05
N PHE A 285 -16.39 -14.19 -26.58
CA PHE A 285 -15.64 -14.32 -25.32
C PHE A 285 -14.22 -13.77 -25.39
N VAL A 286 -13.58 -13.81 -26.56
CA VAL A 286 -12.29 -13.13 -26.79
C VAL A 286 -12.45 -11.62 -26.64
N MET A 287 -13.48 -11.05 -27.27
CA MET A 287 -13.81 -9.62 -27.16
C MET A 287 -14.15 -9.23 -25.71
N LEU A 288 -14.99 -10.01 -25.03
CA LEU A 288 -15.32 -9.82 -23.62
C LEU A 288 -14.06 -9.79 -22.74
N ASN A 289 -13.14 -10.73 -22.95
CA ASN A 289 -11.87 -10.76 -22.22
C ASN A 289 -11.02 -9.52 -22.49
N GLN A 290 -10.98 -9.03 -23.73
CA GLN A 290 -10.25 -7.80 -24.08
C GLN A 290 -10.85 -6.55 -23.41
N VAL A 291 -12.18 -6.42 -23.38
CA VAL A 291 -12.86 -5.31 -22.67
C VAL A 291 -12.49 -5.31 -21.19
N ILE A 292 -12.57 -6.48 -20.54
CA ILE A 292 -12.19 -6.64 -19.14
C ILE A 292 -10.71 -6.28 -18.92
N GLN A 293 -9.80 -6.79 -19.75
CA GLN A 293 -8.37 -6.52 -19.61
C GLN A 293 -8.03 -5.03 -19.80
N LYS A 294 -8.64 -4.35 -20.78
CA LYS A 294 -8.46 -2.90 -21.00
C LYS A 294 -8.98 -2.06 -19.83
N SER A 295 -10.03 -2.52 -19.16
CA SER A 295 -10.61 -1.82 -18.00
C SER A 295 -9.72 -1.89 -16.74
N LEU A 296 -8.80 -2.85 -16.71
CA LEU A 296 -7.97 -3.15 -15.55
C LEU A 296 -6.54 -2.63 -15.74
N SER A 297 -5.97 -2.11 -14.65
CA SER A 297 -4.57 -1.70 -14.60
C SER A 297 -3.98 -2.11 -13.26
N ALA A 298 -2.65 -2.12 -13.15
CA ALA A 298 -1.98 -2.48 -11.89
C ALA A 298 -2.47 -1.64 -10.69
N LYS A 299 -2.80 -0.36 -10.90
CA LYS A 299 -3.39 0.52 -9.86
C LYS A 299 -4.71 -0.03 -9.31
N HIS A 300 -5.54 -0.65 -10.13
CA HIS A 300 -6.80 -1.25 -9.70
C HIS A 300 -6.59 -2.44 -8.76
N PHE A 301 -5.56 -3.25 -9.00
CA PHE A 301 -5.23 -4.37 -8.12
C PHE A 301 -4.58 -3.93 -6.80
N HIS A 302 -3.82 -2.83 -6.80
CA HIS A 302 -3.08 -2.37 -5.63
C HIS A 302 -3.87 -1.43 -4.71
N LEU A 303 -4.71 -0.55 -5.27
CA LEU A 303 -5.40 0.51 -4.53
C LEU A 303 -6.91 0.31 -4.43
N TYR A 304 -7.53 -0.38 -5.39
CA TYR A 304 -8.98 -0.46 -5.55
C TYR A 304 -9.48 -1.91 -5.65
N TYR A 305 -8.86 -2.83 -4.91
CA TYR A 305 -9.13 -4.27 -5.04
C TYR A 305 -10.58 -4.64 -4.65
N GLU A 306 -11.24 -3.83 -3.81
CA GLU A 306 -12.62 -4.06 -3.36
C GLU A 306 -13.65 -3.77 -4.46
N ASP A 307 -13.35 -2.85 -5.38
CA ASP A 307 -14.26 -2.37 -6.43
C ASP A 307 -14.02 -3.01 -7.81
N LEU A 308 -13.11 -3.98 -7.87
CA LEU A 308 -12.66 -4.58 -9.13
C LEU A 308 -13.80 -5.23 -9.93
N HIS A 309 -14.71 -5.91 -9.24
CA HIS A 309 -15.87 -6.55 -9.85
C HIS A 309 -16.83 -5.53 -10.46
N THR A 310 -17.20 -4.51 -9.69
CA THR A 310 -18.10 -3.43 -10.12
C THR A 310 -17.53 -2.73 -11.34
N LYS A 311 -16.24 -2.39 -11.31
CA LYS A 311 -15.59 -1.72 -12.43
C LYS A 311 -15.59 -2.54 -13.73
N CYS A 312 -15.31 -3.84 -13.65
CA CYS A 312 -15.39 -4.70 -14.83
C CYS A 312 -16.83 -4.90 -15.31
N ARG A 313 -17.80 -4.94 -14.40
CA ARG A 313 -19.22 -4.99 -14.76
C ARG A 313 -19.63 -3.73 -15.53
N ASP A 314 -19.27 -2.56 -15.02
CA ASP A 314 -19.57 -1.27 -15.65
C ASP A 314 -18.91 -1.16 -17.04
N ALA A 315 -17.68 -1.65 -17.19
CA ALA A 315 -16.99 -1.68 -18.48
C ALA A 315 -17.68 -2.61 -19.50
N VAL A 316 -18.19 -3.76 -19.06
CA VAL A 316 -18.93 -4.70 -19.92
C VAL A 316 -20.31 -4.15 -20.29
N ASP A 317 -21.01 -3.50 -19.36
CA ASP A 317 -22.34 -2.93 -19.61
C ASP A 317 -22.30 -1.66 -20.47
N SER A 318 -21.17 -0.95 -20.48
CA SER A 318 -20.99 0.29 -21.26
C SER A 318 -20.48 0.05 -22.69
N ASP A 319 -20.05 -1.16 -23.02
CA ASP A 319 -19.48 -1.47 -24.34
C ASP A 319 -20.56 -1.88 -25.34
N ASN A 320 -20.98 -0.91 -26.17
CA ASN A 320 -22.01 -1.13 -27.20
C ASN A 320 -21.59 -2.18 -28.24
N THR A 321 -20.30 -2.23 -28.60
CA THR A 321 -19.81 -3.18 -29.62
C THR A 321 -19.93 -4.62 -29.15
N LEU A 322 -19.67 -4.85 -27.86
CA LEU A 322 -19.84 -6.16 -27.23
C LEU A 322 -21.31 -6.57 -27.17
N ILE A 323 -22.20 -5.63 -26.87
CA ILE A 323 -23.66 -5.86 -26.84
C ILE A 323 -24.19 -6.17 -28.25
N ASP A 324 -23.79 -5.39 -29.26
CA ASP A 324 -24.18 -5.62 -30.65
C ASP A 324 -23.69 -6.97 -31.16
N THR A 325 -22.44 -7.33 -30.83
CA THR A 325 -21.87 -8.64 -31.15
C THR A 325 -22.69 -9.75 -30.49
N TRP A 326 -23.10 -9.58 -29.22
CA TRP A 326 -23.95 -10.54 -28.52
C TRP A 326 -25.32 -10.72 -29.18
N ILE A 327 -25.99 -9.62 -29.53
CA ILE A 327 -27.30 -9.65 -30.19
C ILE A 327 -27.20 -10.36 -31.54
N SER A 328 -26.12 -10.13 -32.30
CA SER A 328 -25.92 -10.77 -33.61
C SER A 328 -25.85 -12.31 -33.55
N LEU A 329 -25.43 -12.88 -32.41
CA LEU A 329 -25.40 -14.35 -32.21
C LEU A 329 -26.80 -15.01 -32.26
N PHE A 330 -27.87 -14.23 -32.13
CA PHE A 330 -29.25 -14.74 -32.09
C PHE A 330 -30.06 -14.45 -33.36
N GLN A 331 -29.51 -13.77 -34.36
CA GLN A 331 -30.23 -13.34 -35.58
C GLN A 331 -30.87 -14.51 -36.36
N ASN A 332 -30.29 -15.72 -36.27
CA ASN A 332 -30.80 -16.91 -36.95
C ASN A 332 -31.72 -17.80 -36.09
N VAL A 333 -32.02 -17.39 -34.85
CA VAL A 333 -32.84 -18.20 -33.93
C VAL A 333 -34.31 -17.90 -34.17
N ASN A 334 -34.92 -18.64 -35.11
CA ASN A 334 -36.32 -18.49 -35.45
C ASN A 334 -37.21 -19.14 -34.35
N LEU A 335 -37.84 -18.33 -33.49
CA LEU A 335 -38.64 -18.83 -32.35
C LEU A 335 -40.13 -19.06 -32.65
N GLY A 336 -40.54 -18.98 -33.92
CA GLY A 336 -41.95 -19.06 -34.34
C GLY A 336 -42.63 -17.70 -34.18
N ALA A 337 -43.29 -17.25 -35.25
CA ALA A 337 -43.69 -15.86 -35.48
C ALA A 337 -44.99 -15.42 -34.77
N ASP A 338 -45.03 -14.16 -34.31
CA ASP A 338 -45.92 -13.06 -34.74
C ASP A 338 -46.31 -12.14 -33.55
N SER A 339 -45.58 -11.03 -33.34
CA SER A 339 -46.02 -9.72 -32.80
C SER A 339 -44.84 -8.87 -32.30
N GLU A 340 -44.92 -7.53 -32.39
CA GLU A 340 -43.93 -6.58 -31.84
C GLU A 340 -43.69 -6.78 -30.33
N ILE A 341 -44.69 -7.27 -29.60
CA ILE A 341 -44.61 -7.60 -28.16
C ILE A 341 -43.67 -8.81 -27.92
N GLU A 342 -43.54 -9.72 -28.88
CA GLU A 342 -42.59 -10.82 -28.79
C GLU A 342 -41.15 -10.39 -29.04
N ASP A 343 -40.91 -9.33 -29.83
CA ASP A 343 -39.57 -8.80 -30.11
C ASP A 343 -38.97 -8.08 -28.90
N GLU A 344 -39.76 -7.27 -28.18
CA GLU A 344 -39.34 -6.67 -26.91
C GLU A 344 -39.05 -7.74 -25.84
N LEU A 345 -39.91 -8.76 -25.76
CA LEU A 345 -39.71 -9.89 -24.85
C LEU A 345 -38.47 -10.69 -25.24
N PHE A 346 -38.21 -10.87 -26.54
CA PHE A 346 -37.05 -11.57 -27.06
C PHE A 346 -35.75 -10.84 -26.73
N LEU A 347 -35.69 -9.52 -26.96
CA LEU A 347 -34.55 -8.70 -26.60
C LEU A 347 -34.31 -8.71 -25.08
N THR A 348 -35.37 -8.65 -24.29
CA THR A 348 -35.29 -8.78 -22.82
C THR A 348 -34.63 -10.11 -22.43
N LEU A 349 -35.03 -11.23 -23.05
CA LEU A 349 -34.45 -12.54 -22.78
C LEU A 349 -32.97 -12.62 -23.20
N ILE A 350 -32.61 -12.02 -24.34
CA ILE A 350 -31.23 -11.93 -24.83
C ILE A 350 -30.37 -11.15 -23.84
N MET A 351 -30.85 -10.02 -23.32
CA MET A 351 -30.11 -9.19 -22.36
C MET A 351 -30.03 -9.83 -20.97
N GLU A 352 -31.05 -10.58 -20.54
CA GLU A 352 -30.96 -11.39 -19.33
C GLU A 352 -29.88 -12.47 -19.46
N LEU A 353 -29.80 -13.14 -20.63
CA LEU A 353 -28.75 -14.11 -20.91
C LEU A 353 -27.36 -13.45 -21.00
N PHE A 354 -27.26 -12.26 -21.62
CA PHE A 354 -26.03 -11.47 -21.66
C PHE A 354 -25.48 -11.24 -20.26
N ARG A 355 -26.32 -10.68 -19.37
CA ARG A 355 -25.95 -10.40 -17.98
C ARG A 355 -25.52 -11.68 -17.26
N ASP A 356 -26.30 -12.75 -17.39
CA ASP A 356 -26.03 -14.01 -16.71
C ASP A 356 -24.71 -14.68 -17.14
N VAL A 357 -24.42 -14.67 -18.45
CA VAL A 357 -23.24 -15.30 -19.04
C VAL A 357 -21.99 -14.47 -18.73
N THR A 358 -22.04 -13.17 -18.96
CA THR A 358 -20.90 -12.26 -18.71
C THR A 358 -20.57 -12.18 -17.23
N GLU A 359 -21.57 -12.16 -16.33
CA GLU A 359 -21.37 -12.22 -14.86
C GLU A 359 -20.58 -13.47 -14.44
N HIS A 360 -20.93 -14.63 -14.99
CA HIS A 360 -20.20 -15.87 -14.69
C HIS A 360 -18.77 -15.83 -15.21
N PHE A 361 -18.56 -15.29 -16.40
CA PHE A 361 -17.23 -15.15 -16.97
C PHE A 361 -16.35 -14.24 -16.11
N VAL A 362 -16.85 -13.06 -15.76
CA VAL A 362 -16.18 -12.07 -14.90
C VAL A 362 -15.82 -12.71 -13.55
N ARG A 363 -16.75 -13.42 -12.90
CA ARG A 363 -16.49 -14.11 -11.64
C ARG A 363 -15.41 -15.18 -11.74
N ILE A 364 -15.46 -16.02 -12.78
CA ILE A 364 -14.46 -17.09 -12.94
C ILE A 364 -13.09 -16.49 -13.23
N ALA A 365 -13.02 -15.51 -14.14
CA ALA A 365 -11.81 -14.78 -14.45
C ALA A 365 -11.18 -14.16 -13.19
N PHE A 366 -11.98 -13.53 -12.33
CA PHE A 366 -11.50 -12.97 -11.06
C PHE A 366 -11.05 -14.02 -10.05
N VAL A 367 -11.80 -15.11 -9.89
CA VAL A 367 -11.40 -16.18 -8.96
C VAL A 367 -10.06 -16.79 -9.38
N ASP A 368 -9.84 -16.98 -10.68
CA ASP A 368 -8.59 -17.49 -11.21
C ASP A 368 -7.45 -16.46 -11.13
N ALA A 369 -7.74 -15.18 -11.37
CA ALA A 369 -6.79 -14.08 -11.19
C ALA A 369 -6.38 -13.92 -9.72
N LEU A 370 -7.32 -13.97 -8.78
CA LEU A 370 -7.06 -13.93 -7.34
C LEU A 370 -6.32 -15.18 -6.85
N ARG A 371 -6.59 -16.36 -7.45
CA ARG A 371 -5.82 -17.58 -7.16
C ARG A 371 -4.38 -17.42 -7.59
N HIS A 372 -4.14 -16.92 -8.81
CA HIS A 372 -2.79 -16.61 -9.30
C HIS A 372 -2.13 -15.54 -8.44
N PHE A 373 -2.79 -14.41 -8.19
CA PHE A 373 -2.26 -13.35 -7.33
C PHE A 373 -1.90 -13.87 -5.92
N LYS A 374 -2.73 -14.72 -5.30
CA LYS A 374 -2.43 -15.38 -4.01
C LYS A 374 -1.25 -16.36 -4.08
N THR A 375 -0.90 -16.87 -5.26
CA THR A 375 0.28 -17.73 -5.48
C THR A 375 1.54 -16.94 -5.85
N THR A 376 1.40 -15.82 -6.58
CA THR A 376 2.51 -14.99 -7.04
C THR A 376 2.93 -13.94 -6.00
N VAL A 377 1.99 -13.46 -5.17
CA VAL A 377 2.32 -12.67 -3.99
C VAL A 377 2.95 -13.62 -2.97
N PRO A 378 4.21 -13.41 -2.56
CA PRO A 378 4.83 -14.23 -1.53
C PRO A 378 3.94 -14.15 -0.30
N ARG A 379 3.49 -15.29 0.22
CA ARG A 379 2.70 -15.36 1.45
C ARG A 379 3.56 -14.93 2.65
N LYS A 380 3.92 -13.66 2.75
CA LYS A 380 4.68 -13.08 3.86
C LYS A 380 3.98 -13.34 5.20
N LYS A 381 2.64 -13.39 5.24
CA LYS A 381 1.88 -13.72 6.47
C LYS A 381 1.96 -15.19 6.90
N LYS A 382 1.85 -16.17 5.99
CA LYS A 382 1.94 -17.61 6.34
C LYS A 382 3.38 -18.10 6.46
N GLN A 383 4.31 -17.50 5.72
CA GLN A 383 5.74 -17.77 5.87
C GLN A 383 6.26 -17.15 7.17
N ALA A 384 5.90 -15.91 7.52
CA ALA A 384 6.20 -15.36 8.84
C ALA A 384 5.55 -16.15 9.97
N LEU A 385 4.30 -16.63 9.81
CA LEU A 385 3.69 -17.51 10.81
C LEU A 385 4.39 -18.86 10.91
N ARG A 386 4.81 -19.48 9.79
CA ARG A 386 5.60 -20.72 9.80
C ARG A 386 6.98 -20.50 10.39
N THR A 387 7.66 -19.41 10.08
CA THR A 387 8.95 -19.03 10.67
C THR A 387 8.79 -18.69 12.15
N LYS A 388 7.67 -18.11 12.58
CA LYS A 388 7.36 -17.84 13.98
C LYS A 388 6.99 -19.12 14.74
N VAL A 389 6.25 -20.04 14.11
CA VAL A 389 5.92 -21.37 14.67
C VAL A 389 7.15 -22.29 14.68
N GLN A 390 8.06 -22.16 13.72
CA GLN A 390 9.33 -22.88 13.69
C GLN A 390 10.32 -22.27 14.71
N ALA A 391 10.36 -20.94 14.85
CA ALA A 391 11.09 -20.25 15.92
C ALA A 391 10.49 -20.44 17.32
N LEU A 392 9.20 -20.77 17.43
CA LEU A 392 8.52 -21.13 18.68
C LEU A 392 8.50 -22.65 18.93
N GLY A 393 8.70 -23.46 17.88
CA GLY A 393 8.62 -24.93 17.89
C GLY A 393 9.94 -25.64 18.12
N ASP A 394 11.05 -24.89 18.17
CA ASP A 394 12.38 -25.40 18.56
C ASP A 394 12.67 -25.20 20.07
N ARG A 395 11.65 -24.84 20.88
CA ARG A 395 11.73 -24.95 22.35
C ARG A 395 11.16 -26.30 22.81
N ASP A 396 12.07 -27.27 22.88
CA ASP A 396 12.09 -28.45 23.75
C ASP A 396 10.96 -29.49 23.61
N GLU A 397 11.20 -30.51 22.77
CA GLU A 397 10.72 -31.88 23.04
C GLU A 397 11.85 -32.91 23.26
N SER A 398 13.13 -32.51 23.15
CA SER A 398 14.27 -33.42 23.27
C SER A 398 14.95 -33.47 24.65
N ALA A 399 14.52 -32.65 25.62
CA ALA A 399 15.14 -32.62 26.97
C ALA A 399 14.34 -33.34 28.07
N ALA A 400 13.20 -33.97 27.78
CA ALA A 400 12.34 -34.59 28.79
C ALA A 400 12.63 -36.09 29.10
N LYS A 401 13.66 -36.69 28.50
CA LYS A 401 14.02 -38.11 28.77
C LYS A 401 15.53 -38.33 28.90
N ALA A 402 16.12 -37.81 29.98
CA ALA A 402 17.37 -38.38 30.50
C ALA A 402 17.38 -38.30 32.03
N LYS A 403 17.19 -39.49 32.63
CA LYS A 403 17.51 -39.93 33.98
C LYS A 403 18.18 -38.91 34.92
N LYS A 404 17.50 -38.70 36.06
CA LYS A 404 18.08 -38.38 37.37
C LYS A 404 19.45 -39.04 37.55
N THR A 405 20.48 -38.21 37.67
CA THR A 405 21.70 -38.58 38.39
C THR A 405 22.00 -37.44 39.35
N LYS A 406 21.85 -37.71 40.65
CA LYS A 406 22.40 -36.89 41.73
C LYS A 406 23.91 -36.85 41.56
N VAL A 407 24.49 -35.66 41.51
CA VAL A 407 25.89 -35.42 41.86
C VAL A 407 25.94 -34.11 42.63
N ASP A 408 26.74 -34.17 43.69
CA ASP A 408 26.69 -33.35 44.88
C ASP A 408 27.11 -31.89 44.69
N GLU A 409 26.53 -31.04 45.53
CA GLU A 409 26.96 -29.67 45.78
C GLU A 409 28.41 -29.67 46.28
N ALA A 410 29.33 -29.21 45.44
CA ALA A 410 30.59 -28.67 45.90
C ALA A 410 30.52 -27.15 45.73
N ALA A 411 30.46 -26.46 46.86
CA ALA A 411 30.57 -25.02 46.95
C ALA A 411 31.87 -24.56 46.26
N GLN A 412 31.73 -23.82 45.16
CA GLN A 412 32.79 -22.95 44.66
C GLN A 412 32.26 -21.53 44.73
N GLU A 413 32.73 -20.80 45.74
CA GLU A 413 32.59 -19.35 45.83
C GLU A 413 33.09 -18.73 44.53
N LYS A 414 32.16 -18.18 43.73
CA LYS A 414 32.51 -17.34 42.60
C LYS A 414 32.77 -15.94 43.13
N VAL A 415 34.05 -15.66 43.37
CA VAL A 415 34.53 -14.29 43.45
C VAL A 415 34.41 -13.66 42.06
N CYS A 416 33.59 -12.61 41.94
CA CYS A 416 33.54 -11.77 40.76
C CYS A 416 34.59 -10.65 40.87
N ILE A 417 35.63 -10.72 40.05
CA ILE A 417 36.65 -9.66 39.96
C ILE A 417 36.19 -8.61 38.94
N CYS A 418 36.13 -7.34 39.37
CA CYS A 418 35.79 -6.21 38.51
C CYS A 418 36.87 -5.98 37.45
N LYS A 419 36.53 -6.06 36.16
CA LYS A 419 37.48 -5.87 35.03
C LYS A 419 37.96 -4.42 34.81
N ILE A 420 37.57 -3.48 35.66
CA ILE A 420 38.03 -2.09 35.59
C ILE A 420 39.09 -1.78 36.68
N CYS A 421 39.02 -2.44 37.84
CA CYS A 421 39.91 -2.15 38.98
C CYS A 421 40.60 -3.36 39.63
N GLU A 422 40.35 -4.59 39.13
CA GLU A 422 40.97 -5.85 39.59
C GLU A 422 40.78 -6.21 41.08
N ALA A 423 39.86 -5.55 41.80
CA ALA A 423 39.48 -5.91 43.17
C ALA A 423 38.11 -6.64 43.24
N GLU A 424 37.92 -7.44 44.29
CA GLU A 424 36.67 -8.14 44.61
C GLU A 424 35.63 -7.14 45.14
N CYS A 425 34.44 -7.07 44.52
CA CYS A 425 33.40 -6.14 44.93
C CYS A 425 32.04 -6.85 45.02
N GLU A 426 31.42 -6.80 46.20
CA GLU A 426 30.10 -7.35 46.49
C GLU A 426 29.02 -6.31 46.20
N TRP A 427 28.18 -6.54 45.18
CA TRP A 427 26.98 -5.72 44.92
C TRP A 427 25.73 -6.61 44.93
N GLU A 428 24.90 -6.45 45.96
CA GLU A 428 23.60 -7.12 46.09
C GLU A 428 22.55 -6.55 45.12
N GLU A 429 21.81 -7.43 44.44
CA GLU A 429 20.67 -7.07 43.59
C GLU A 429 19.49 -6.55 44.44
N ARG A 430 19.19 -5.24 44.37
CA ARG A 430 17.88 -4.73 44.82
C ARG A 430 16.81 -4.99 43.76
N LYS A 431 15.90 -5.91 44.05
CA LYS A 431 14.63 -6.08 43.33
C LYS A 431 13.71 -4.90 43.62
N PHE A 432 13.27 -4.17 42.59
CA PHE A 432 12.09 -3.31 42.68
C PHE A 432 10.87 -4.07 42.16
N SER A 433 9.89 -4.24 43.05
CA SER A 433 8.54 -4.71 42.76
C SER A 433 7.71 -3.59 42.12
N LEU A 434 6.89 -4.00 41.16
CA LEU A 434 6.01 -3.23 40.25
C LEU A 434 5.25 -2.04 40.86
#